data_AF-A0A550JKQ2-F1
#
_entry.id   AF-A0A550JKQ2-F1
#
_cell.length_a   1.000
_cell.length_b   1.000
_cell.length_c   1.000
_cell.angle_alpha   90.00
_cell.angle_beta   90.00
_cell.angle_gamma   90.00
#
_symmetry.space_group_name_H-M   'P 1'
#
loop_
_entity.id
_entity.type
_entity.pdbx_description
1 polymer ?
#
loop_
_entity_poly.entity_id
_entity_poly.type
_entity_poly.pdbx_seq_one_letter_code
_entity_poly.pdbx_strand_id
1 'polypeptide(L)'
;MLSFIQSMFSSHSGTEKDPIAAAIEQAVEGTDPWIRGVSGYKKKLRPAAERALAYLDEQVDGMAPSLSLEPSGYSADPRLRAFFISAGALRKVLDSDPCLADYQQKQGKTPAYALLSMIKQEKTVFGAAMTGDVILHDVAQITVSFENHHFFAPSESDQATREKIKDLAFERLLHLALKRISILKTECAGKERRNALLQANVGLQQHLRRGMDDSPHIAVPVQDMAQAQLCRSLPENAREDRILDAYLEILRDVLIRPEDHLWISRESIIVDRMGIKRREVQGDASEVPLNMLSNSEGRSHAVSLVTLPR
;
A
#
# COMPACT_ATOMS: atom_id res chain seq x y z
N MET A 1 17.34 -9.38 -10.84
CA MET A 1 17.17 -9.52 -9.39
C MET A 1 18.04 -8.59 -8.55
N LEU A 2 19.02 -7.82 -9.10
CA LEU A 2 19.84 -6.88 -8.29
C LEU A 2 19.85 -5.42 -8.81
N SER A 3 19.22 -5.12 -9.95
CA SER A 3 19.27 -3.78 -10.56
C SER A 3 18.48 -2.74 -9.78
N PHE A 4 17.28 -3.09 -9.32
CA PHE A 4 16.43 -2.21 -8.50
C PHE A 4 17.14 -1.78 -7.21
N ILE A 5 17.67 -2.79 -6.53
CA ILE A 5 18.44 -2.69 -5.30
C ILE A 5 19.67 -1.77 -5.49
N GLN A 6 20.33 -1.75 -6.64
CA GLN A 6 21.44 -0.83 -6.92
C GLN A 6 20.97 0.60 -7.24
N SER A 7 19.83 0.75 -7.91
CA SER A 7 19.33 2.05 -8.35
C SER A 7 18.82 2.92 -7.19
N MET A 8 18.11 2.33 -6.23
CA MET A 8 17.66 3.00 -4.99
C MET A 8 18.79 3.76 -4.28
N PHE A 9 19.95 3.10 -4.15
CA PHE A 9 21.04 3.60 -3.31
C PHE A 9 22.12 4.35 -4.11
N SER A 10 22.00 4.44 -5.44
CA SER A 10 22.90 5.21 -6.29
C SER A 10 22.73 6.72 -6.13
N SER A 11 21.59 7.20 -5.61
CA SER A 11 21.33 8.63 -5.38
C SER A 11 21.92 9.18 -4.07
N HIS A 12 22.51 8.33 -3.21
CA HIS A 12 23.18 8.72 -1.97
C HIS A 12 24.64 8.26 -1.98
N SER A 13 25.51 9.15 -2.45
CA SER A 13 26.99 9.15 -2.34
C SER A 13 27.67 7.92 -1.71
N GLY A 14 28.47 7.23 -2.53
CA GLY A 14 29.80 6.75 -2.16
C GLY A 14 29.90 5.70 -1.05
N THR A 15 29.65 4.45 -1.41
CA THR A 15 30.28 3.19 -0.94
C THR A 15 29.36 2.08 -1.41
N GLU A 16 29.90 0.97 -1.95
CA GLU A 16 29.11 -0.26 -2.17
C GLU A 16 28.55 -0.74 -0.83
N LYS A 17 27.42 -0.15 -0.42
CA LYS A 17 26.68 -0.51 0.78
C LYS A 17 25.78 -1.66 0.37
N ASP A 18 25.85 -2.74 1.16
CA ASP A 18 24.91 -3.85 1.09
C ASP A 18 23.49 -3.26 0.98
N PRO A 19 22.83 -3.43 -0.17
CA PRO A 19 21.64 -2.67 -0.46
C PRO A 19 20.43 -3.21 0.32
N ILE A 20 20.49 -4.46 0.76
CA ILE A 20 19.58 -5.00 1.77
C ILE A 20 19.80 -4.28 3.11
N ALA A 21 21.05 -4.01 3.49
CA ALA A 21 21.33 -3.26 4.72
C ALA A 21 20.81 -1.81 4.64
N ALA A 22 20.86 -1.19 3.47
CA ALA A 22 20.29 0.14 3.25
C ALA A 22 18.75 0.12 3.30
N ALA A 23 18.10 -0.91 2.74
CA ALA A 23 16.65 -1.10 2.88
C ALA A 23 16.23 -1.34 4.34
N ILE A 24 17.04 -2.07 5.14
CA ILE A 24 16.81 -2.23 6.58
C ILE A 24 16.90 -0.88 7.31
N GLU A 25 17.89 -0.05 6.99
CA GLU A 25 18.01 1.29 7.59
C GLU A 25 16.82 2.18 7.21
N GLN A 26 16.40 2.16 5.94
CA GLN A 26 15.20 2.87 5.50
C GLN A 26 13.94 2.37 6.22
N ALA A 27 13.82 1.06 6.45
CA ALA A 27 12.70 0.47 7.16
C ALA A 27 12.64 0.93 8.63
N VAL A 28 13.79 0.97 9.30
CA VAL A 28 13.89 1.45 10.69
C VAL A 28 13.62 2.96 10.76
N GLU A 29 14.18 3.75 9.84
CA GLU A 29 13.96 5.19 9.79
C GLU A 29 12.49 5.55 9.50
N GLY A 30 11.86 4.82 8.57
CA GLY A 30 10.46 5.02 8.19
C GLY A 30 9.44 4.49 9.20
N THR A 31 9.87 3.83 10.28
CA THR A 31 8.99 3.31 11.33
C THR A 31 9.32 3.86 12.71
N ASP A 32 10.32 3.33 13.39
CA ASP A 32 10.77 3.81 14.68
C ASP A 32 12.31 3.73 14.80
N PRO A 33 13.00 4.88 14.79
CA PRO A 33 14.46 4.94 14.93
C PRO A 33 15.02 4.24 16.17
N TRP A 34 14.22 4.06 17.23
CA TRP A 34 14.67 3.42 18.47
C TRP A 34 14.85 1.91 18.35
N ILE A 35 14.33 1.28 17.28
CA ILE A 35 14.59 -0.13 16.96
C ILE A 35 16.10 -0.39 16.84
N ARG A 36 16.93 0.63 16.54
CA ARG A 36 18.40 0.53 16.53
C ARG A 36 18.99 0.10 17.87
N GLY A 37 18.29 0.32 18.98
CA GLY A 37 18.69 -0.13 20.31
C GLY A 37 18.61 -1.65 20.51
N VAL A 38 17.85 -2.37 19.67
CA VAL A 38 17.69 -3.81 19.79
C VAL A 38 18.94 -4.55 19.29
N SER A 39 19.49 -5.40 20.14
CA SER A 39 20.66 -6.21 19.81
C SER A 39 20.41 -7.08 18.56
N GLY A 40 21.30 -6.94 17.58
CA GLY A 40 21.26 -7.72 16.34
C GLY A 40 20.09 -7.41 15.41
N TYR A 41 19.43 -6.25 15.53
CA TYR A 41 18.24 -5.92 14.72
C TYR A 41 18.44 -6.11 13.21
N LYS A 42 19.62 -5.72 12.67
CA LYS A 42 19.95 -5.93 11.25
C LYS A 42 19.91 -7.40 10.85
N LYS A 43 20.43 -8.30 11.70
CA LYS A 43 20.41 -9.75 11.43
C LYS A 43 18.98 -10.30 11.51
N LYS A 44 18.16 -9.80 12.44
CA LYS A 44 16.75 -10.20 12.58
C LYS A 44 15.88 -9.73 11.41
N LEU A 45 16.12 -8.53 10.88
CA LEU A 45 15.34 -7.94 9.77
C LEU A 45 15.80 -8.36 8.38
N ARG A 46 17.05 -8.81 8.22
CA ARG A 46 17.62 -9.17 6.91
C ARG A 46 16.77 -10.15 6.09
N PRO A 47 16.33 -11.30 6.63
CA PRO A 47 15.52 -12.24 5.84
C PRO A 47 14.18 -11.64 5.40
N ALA A 48 13.58 -10.81 6.26
CA ALA A 48 12.31 -10.15 5.97
C ALA A 48 12.48 -9.06 4.90
N ALA A 49 13.55 -8.27 4.97
CA ALA A 49 13.88 -7.28 3.94
C ALA A 49 14.19 -7.92 2.58
N GLU A 50 14.98 -9.00 2.56
CA GLU A 50 15.27 -9.78 1.34
C GLU A 50 13.98 -10.29 0.69
N ARG A 51 13.08 -10.86 1.50
CA ARG A 51 11.80 -11.40 1.02
C ARG A 51 10.86 -10.30 0.51
N ALA A 52 10.82 -9.14 1.17
CA ALA A 52 10.02 -8.00 0.74
C ALA A 52 10.50 -7.47 -0.62
N LEU A 53 11.79 -7.18 -0.75
CA LEU A 53 12.38 -6.63 -1.97
C LEU A 53 12.23 -7.59 -3.16
N ALA A 54 12.52 -8.88 -2.96
CA ALA A 54 12.39 -9.89 -4.01
C ALA A 54 10.94 -10.00 -4.53
N TYR A 55 9.96 -9.90 -3.64
CA TYR A 55 8.55 -9.93 -4.01
C TYR A 55 8.12 -8.66 -4.77
N LEU A 56 8.55 -7.48 -4.33
CA LEU A 56 8.26 -6.24 -5.04
C LEU A 56 8.91 -6.22 -6.43
N ASP A 57 10.13 -6.76 -6.55
CA ASP A 57 10.78 -7.00 -7.83
C ASP A 57 9.89 -7.86 -8.75
N GLU A 58 9.45 -9.03 -8.26
CA GLU A 58 8.61 -9.95 -9.02
C GLU A 58 7.28 -9.29 -9.46
N GLN A 59 6.61 -8.59 -8.56
CA GLN A 59 5.32 -7.94 -8.86
C GLN A 59 5.45 -6.85 -9.92
N VAL A 60 6.46 -5.98 -9.78
CA VAL A 60 6.63 -4.83 -10.69
C VAL A 60 7.25 -5.27 -12.02
N ASP A 61 8.20 -6.20 -12.02
CA ASP A 61 8.79 -6.73 -13.27
C ASP A 61 7.78 -7.61 -14.02
N GLY A 62 6.84 -8.24 -13.30
CA GLY A 62 5.71 -8.97 -13.86
C GLY A 62 4.60 -8.08 -14.46
N MET A 63 4.68 -6.75 -14.36
CA MET A 63 3.67 -5.88 -14.96
C MET A 63 3.73 -5.90 -16.49
N ALA A 64 2.56 -5.74 -17.12
CA ALA A 64 2.45 -5.67 -18.57
C ALA A 64 3.30 -4.51 -19.16
N PRO A 65 3.74 -4.61 -20.42
CA PRO A 65 4.45 -3.52 -21.11
C PRO A 65 3.65 -2.22 -21.10
N SER A 66 4.37 -1.09 -21.22
CA SER A 66 3.77 0.24 -21.15
C SER A 66 2.71 0.45 -22.24
N LEU A 67 1.60 1.08 -21.84
CA LEU A 67 0.54 1.52 -22.73
C LEU A 67 0.85 2.94 -23.22
N SER A 68 0.91 3.15 -24.53
CA SER A 68 1.08 4.49 -25.10
C SER A 68 -0.18 5.32 -24.89
N LEU A 69 -0.05 6.49 -24.25
CA LEU A 69 -1.13 7.46 -24.02
C LEU A 69 -1.20 8.54 -25.11
N GLU A 70 -0.82 8.20 -26.35
CA GLU A 70 -0.92 9.10 -27.49
C GLU A 70 -2.39 9.36 -27.88
N PRO A 71 -2.88 10.63 -27.81
CA PRO A 71 -4.26 10.95 -28.16
C PRO A 71 -4.61 10.61 -29.61
N SER A 72 -3.63 10.66 -30.51
CA SER A 72 -3.77 10.28 -31.93
C SER A 72 -4.04 8.78 -32.12
N GLY A 73 -3.54 7.94 -31.20
CA GLY A 73 -3.70 6.49 -31.19
C GLY A 73 -4.93 5.99 -30.41
N TYR A 74 -5.76 6.89 -29.87
CA TYR A 74 -6.87 6.55 -28.98
C TYR A 74 -7.80 5.45 -29.53
N SER A 75 -8.14 5.52 -30.82
CA SER A 75 -9.05 4.55 -31.44
C SER A 75 -8.40 3.20 -31.74
N ALA A 76 -7.07 3.09 -31.72
CA ALA A 76 -6.36 1.87 -32.09
C ALA A 76 -6.27 0.86 -30.93
N ASP A 77 -6.07 1.33 -29.70
CA ASP A 77 -5.92 0.47 -28.52
C ASP A 77 -7.23 0.38 -27.72
N PRO A 78 -7.84 -0.81 -27.58
CA PRO A 78 -9.05 -1.00 -26.78
C PRO A 78 -8.90 -0.57 -25.31
N ARG A 79 -7.69 -0.64 -24.75
CA ARG A 79 -7.42 -0.22 -23.37
C ARG A 79 -7.61 1.29 -23.19
N LEU A 80 -7.20 2.10 -24.16
CA LEU A 80 -7.39 3.56 -24.12
C LEU A 80 -8.88 3.91 -24.12
N ARG A 81 -9.69 3.22 -24.93
CA ARG A 81 -11.14 3.41 -24.98
C ARG A 81 -11.83 2.97 -23.69
N ALA A 82 -11.33 1.92 -23.05
CA ALA A 82 -11.85 1.49 -21.76
C ALA A 82 -11.47 2.49 -20.65
N PHE A 83 -10.21 2.91 -20.60
CA PHE A 83 -9.69 3.77 -19.53
C PHE A 83 -10.17 5.22 -19.62
N PHE A 84 -10.39 5.75 -20.82
CA PHE A 84 -10.76 7.14 -21.02
C PHE A 84 -12.01 7.25 -21.90
N ILE A 85 -12.95 8.10 -21.48
CA ILE A 85 -14.23 8.33 -22.18
C ILE A 85 -14.02 8.92 -23.59
N SER A 86 -12.95 9.69 -23.80
CA SER A 86 -12.57 10.24 -25.10
C SER A 86 -11.10 10.65 -25.15
N ALA A 87 -10.56 10.86 -26.35
CA ALA A 87 -9.24 11.45 -26.53
C ALA A 87 -9.11 12.85 -25.88
N GLY A 88 -10.19 13.64 -25.85
CA GLY A 88 -10.21 14.93 -25.16
C GLY A 88 -10.13 14.79 -23.63
N ALA A 89 -10.80 13.79 -23.07
CA ALA A 89 -10.72 13.47 -21.65
C ALA A 89 -9.30 12.97 -21.26
N LEU A 90 -8.70 12.12 -22.09
CA LEU A 90 -7.30 11.70 -21.94
C LEU A 90 -6.36 12.92 -21.86
N ARG A 91 -6.46 13.84 -22.82
CA ARG A 91 -5.62 15.05 -22.84
C ARG A 91 -5.84 15.91 -21.60
N LYS A 92 -7.09 16.11 -21.19
CA LYS A 92 -7.41 16.87 -19.97
C LYS A 92 -6.79 16.23 -18.73
N VAL A 93 -6.82 14.91 -18.61
CA VAL A 93 -6.22 14.17 -17.49
C VAL A 93 -4.70 14.38 -17.47
N LEU A 94 -4.02 14.26 -18.63
CA LEU A 94 -2.59 14.50 -18.76
C LEU A 94 -2.20 15.95 -18.37
N ASP A 95 -2.95 16.94 -18.85
CA ASP A 95 -2.66 18.36 -18.62
C ASP A 95 -2.95 18.80 -17.16
N SER A 96 -3.88 18.12 -16.48
CA SER A 96 -4.33 18.49 -15.13
C SER A 96 -3.65 17.73 -13.99
N ASP A 97 -2.82 16.72 -14.28
CA ASP A 97 -2.23 15.90 -13.24
C ASP A 97 -1.08 16.64 -12.52
N PRO A 98 -1.16 16.79 -11.18
CA PRO A 98 -0.15 17.53 -10.42
C PRO A 98 1.20 16.83 -10.37
N CYS A 99 1.26 15.50 -10.45
CA CYS A 99 2.53 14.77 -10.40
C CYS A 99 3.35 14.99 -11.68
N LEU A 100 2.70 15.00 -12.84
CA LEU A 100 3.34 15.33 -14.11
C LEU A 100 3.81 16.80 -14.15
N ALA A 101 2.98 17.72 -13.67
CA ALA A 101 3.32 19.14 -13.58
C ALA A 101 4.53 19.38 -12.65
N ASP A 102 4.53 18.77 -11.46
CA ASP A 102 5.64 18.83 -10.50
C ASP A 102 6.95 18.29 -11.09
N TYR A 103 6.88 17.20 -11.86
CA TYR A 103 8.04 16.64 -12.53
C TYR A 103 8.60 17.63 -13.56
N GLN A 104 7.73 18.19 -14.40
CA GLN A 104 8.13 19.15 -15.42
C GLN A 104 8.75 20.42 -14.80
N GLN A 105 8.20 20.89 -13.67
CA GLN A 105 8.75 22.04 -12.94
C GLN A 105 10.16 21.73 -12.37
N LYS A 106 10.36 20.53 -11.83
CA LYS A 106 11.64 20.14 -11.21
C LYS A 106 12.72 19.79 -12.23
N GLN A 107 12.36 19.14 -13.32
CA GLN A 107 13.30 18.58 -14.31
C GLN A 107 13.40 19.42 -15.59
N GLY A 108 12.51 20.40 -15.79
CA GLY A 108 12.47 21.25 -16.98
C GLY A 108 12.04 20.52 -18.26
N LYS A 109 11.55 19.28 -18.17
CA LYS A 109 11.15 18.43 -19.30
C LYS A 109 9.92 17.59 -18.95
N THR A 110 9.14 17.24 -19.97
CA THR A 110 8.01 16.32 -19.82
C THR A 110 8.52 14.90 -19.54
N PRO A 111 7.90 14.16 -18.60
CA PRO A 111 8.25 12.76 -18.37
C PRO A 111 7.82 11.89 -19.55
N ALA A 112 8.58 10.83 -19.83
CA ALA A 112 8.28 9.90 -20.92
C ALA A 112 7.50 8.66 -20.45
N TYR A 113 7.65 8.28 -19.18
CA TYR A 113 7.01 7.11 -18.58
C TYR A 113 6.42 7.48 -17.22
N ALA A 114 5.34 6.79 -16.85
CA ALA A 114 4.71 6.88 -15.54
C ALA A 114 3.90 5.61 -15.24
N LEU A 115 3.41 5.51 -14.00
CA LEU A 115 2.37 4.57 -13.61
C LEU A 115 1.02 5.29 -13.60
N LEU A 116 0.06 4.80 -14.38
CA LEU A 116 -1.32 5.25 -14.31
C LEU A 116 -2.08 4.38 -13.30
N SER A 117 -2.71 5.00 -12.31
CA SER A 117 -3.65 4.39 -11.38
C SER A 117 -5.05 4.92 -11.63
N MET A 118 -6.04 4.04 -11.52
CA MET A 118 -7.45 4.38 -11.73
C MET A 118 -8.35 3.46 -10.89
N ILE A 119 -9.57 3.92 -10.59
CA ILE A 119 -10.56 3.17 -9.84
C ILE A 119 -11.55 2.57 -10.82
N LYS A 120 -11.63 1.24 -10.86
CA LYS A 120 -12.65 0.51 -11.64
C LYS A 120 -14.01 0.65 -10.95
N GLN A 121 -15.00 1.15 -11.69
CA GLN A 121 -16.38 1.30 -11.26
C GLN A 121 -17.27 0.42 -12.13
N GLU A 122 -18.11 -0.41 -11.51
CA GLU A 122 -19.14 -1.17 -12.20
C GLU A 122 -20.51 -0.60 -11.79
N LYS A 123 -21.27 -0.13 -12.78
CA LYS A 123 -22.62 0.43 -12.58
C LYS A 123 -23.63 -0.39 -13.35
N THR A 124 -24.74 -0.76 -12.71
CA THR A 124 -25.85 -1.41 -13.40
C THR A 124 -26.72 -0.35 -14.05
N VAL A 125 -26.91 -0.45 -15.36
CA VAL A 125 -27.73 0.43 -16.17
C VAL A 125 -28.77 -0.40 -16.92
N PHE A 126 -29.94 0.17 -17.17
CA PHE A 126 -30.97 -0.47 -17.97
C PHE A 126 -30.90 0.09 -19.38
N GLY A 127 -30.67 -0.79 -20.35
CA GLY A 127 -30.47 -0.42 -21.74
C GLY A 127 -31.29 -1.27 -22.69
N ALA A 128 -31.31 -0.88 -23.95
CA ALA A 128 -31.82 -1.74 -25.01
C ALA A 128 -30.75 -2.80 -25.36
N ALA A 129 -31.15 -4.07 -25.47
CA ALA A 129 -30.30 -5.13 -25.99
C ALA A 129 -30.99 -5.82 -27.17
N MET A 130 -30.25 -6.04 -28.25
CA MET A 130 -30.74 -6.85 -29.35
C MET A 130 -30.45 -8.33 -29.06
N THR A 131 -31.48 -9.17 -29.18
CA THR A 131 -31.36 -10.63 -29.17
C THR A 131 -31.96 -11.15 -30.48
N GLY A 132 -31.11 -11.54 -31.43
CA GLY A 132 -31.54 -11.82 -32.81
C GLY A 132 -32.09 -10.54 -33.46
N ASP A 133 -33.31 -10.60 -34.00
CA ASP A 133 -34.02 -9.46 -34.61
C ASP A 133 -34.94 -8.70 -33.63
N VAL A 134 -34.95 -9.05 -32.33
CA VAL A 134 -35.82 -8.41 -31.34
C VAL A 134 -35.02 -7.45 -30.46
N ILE A 135 -35.47 -6.18 -30.41
CA ILE A 135 -34.99 -5.18 -29.46
C ILE A 135 -35.75 -5.37 -28.14
N LEU A 136 -35.03 -5.79 -27.10
CA LEU A 136 -35.55 -5.82 -25.73
C LEU A 136 -35.15 -4.53 -25.03
N HIS A 137 -36.14 -3.81 -24.51
CA HIS A 137 -35.92 -2.65 -23.63
C HIS A 137 -35.78 -3.11 -22.17
N ASP A 138 -35.19 -2.27 -21.32
CA ASP A 138 -34.98 -2.51 -19.88
C ASP A 138 -34.14 -3.75 -19.51
N VAL A 139 -33.18 -4.10 -20.36
CA VAL A 139 -32.22 -5.16 -20.04
C VAL A 139 -31.16 -4.60 -19.11
N ALA A 140 -30.99 -5.24 -17.95
CA ALA A 140 -29.92 -4.92 -17.01
C ALA A 140 -28.55 -5.20 -17.65
N GLN A 141 -27.73 -4.17 -17.74
CA GLN A 141 -26.39 -4.17 -18.30
C GLN A 141 -25.41 -3.63 -17.27
N ILE A 142 -24.19 -4.16 -17.24
CA ILE A 142 -23.13 -3.66 -16.36
C ILE A 142 -22.20 -2.80 -17.20
N THR A 143 -22.12 -1.51 -16.90
CA THR A 143 -21.13 -0.60 -17.49
C THR A 143 -19.90 -0.57 -16.58
N VAL A 144 -18.73 -0.75 -17.17
CA VAL A 144 -17.44 -0.61 -16.52
C VAL A 144 -16.84 0.74 -16.92
N SER A 145 -16.54 1.57 -15.94
CA SER A 145 -15.83 2.84 -16.13
C SER A 145 -14.60 2.90 -15.25
N PHE A 146 -13.63 3.72 -15.66
CA PHE A 146 -12.43 4.00 -14.88
C PHE A 146 -12.43 5.48 -14.51
N GLU A 147 -12.33 5.75 -13.22
CA GLU A 147 -12.42 7.09 -12.64
C GLU A 147 -11.16 7.37 -11.78
N ASN A 148 -10.96 8.63 -11.37
CA ASN A 148 -9.82 9.06 -10.53
C ASN A 148 -8.45 8.67 -11.09
N HIS A 149 -8.19 9.06 -12.34
CA HIS A 149 -6.90 8.89 -12.99
C HIS A 149 -5.82 9.70 -12.27
N HIS A 150 -4.79 9.01 -11.79
CA HIS A 150 -3.64 9.61 -11.14
C HIS A 150 -2.35 9.00 -11.67
N PHE A 151 -1.34 9.85 -11.86
CA PHE A 151 -0.02 9.40 -12.26
C PHE A 151 0.94 9.32 -11.07
N PHE A 152 1.78 8.28 -11.09
CA PHE A 152 2.83 8.06 -10.11
C PHE A 152 4.15 7.78 -10.80
N ALA A 153 5.25 8.00 -10.08
CA ALA A 153 6.60 7.62 -10.51
C ALA A 153 7.02 8.13 -11.92
N PRO A 154 6.77 9.40 -12.30
CA PRO A 154 7.18 9.90 -13.61
C PRO A 154 8.70 9.85 -13.81
N SER A 155 9.17 9.41 -14.98
CA SER A 155 10.58 9.35 -15.35
C SER A 155 10.84 9.38 -16.86
N GLU A 156 12.12 9.45 -17.24
CA GLU A 156 12.56 9.45 -18.64
C GLU A 156 12.64 8.04 -19.26
N SER A 157 12.67 6.99 -18.44
CA SER A 157 12.75 5.58 -18.89
C SER A 157 11.79 4.66 -18.14
N ASP A 158 11.36 3.57 -18.79
CA ASP A 158 10.52 2.52 -18.21
C ASP A 158 11.17 1.89 -16.97
N GLN A 159 12.48 1.60 -17.06
CA GLN A 159 13.25 1.03 -15.96
C GLN A 159 13.25 1.94 -14.72
N ALA A 160 13.46 3.25 -14.92
CA ALA A 160 13.45 4.21 -13.81
C ALA A 160 12.04 4.35 -13.20
N THR A 161 10.96 4.21 -14.01
CA THR A 161 9.58 4.20 -13.49
C THR A 161 9.39 2.96 -12.61
N ARG A 162 9.79 1.77 -13.08
CA ARG A 162 9.66 0.52 -12.33
C ARG A 162 10.40 0.58 -10.99
N GLU A 163 11.60 1.13 -10.96
CA GLU A 163 12.37 1.29 -9.73
C GLU A 163 11.66 2.21 -8.74
N LYS A 164 11.18 3.37 -9.19
CA LYS A 164 10.37 4.27 -8.35
C LYS A 164 9.06 3.64 -7.86
N ILE A 165 8.42 2.77 -8.66
CA ILE A 165 7.22 2.05 -8.21
C ILE A 165 7.56 1.09 -7.07
N LYS A 166 8.68 0.37 -7.18
CA LYS A 166 9.14 -0.54 -6.13
C LYS A 166 9.48 0.23 -4.85
N ASP A 167 10.05 1.42 -4.95
CA ASP A 167 10.27 2.33 -3.80
C ASP A 167 8.95 2.70 -3.12
N LEU A 168 7.98 3.18 -3.89
CA LEU A 168 6.66 3.55 -3.38
C LEU A 168 5.94 2.36 -2.75
N ALA A 169 6.08 1.17 -3.33
CA ALA A 169 5.50 -0.06 -2.79
C ALA A 169 6.18 -0.47 -1.47
N PHE A 170 7.50 -0.32 -1.38
CA PHE A 170 8.24 -0.57 -0.14
C PHE A 170 7.86 0.43 0.95
N GLU A 171 7.83 1.73 0.64
CA GLU A 171 7.34 2.78 1.56
C GLU A 171 5.92 2.50 2.04
N ARG A 172 5.05 1.96 1.19
CA ARG A 172 3.70 1.56 1.59
C ARG A 172 3.69 0.45 2.63
N LEU A 173 4.59 -0.54 2.52
CA LEU A 173 4.77 -1.58 3.55
C LEU A 173 5.26 -0.96 4.87
N LEU A 174 6.22 -0.02 4.80
CA LEU A 174 6.73 0.68 5.99
C LEU A 174 5.65 1.51 6.68
N HIS A 175 4.82 2.23 5.92
CA HIS A 175 3.67 2.95 6.46
C HIS A 175 2.67 2.03 7.17
N LEU A 176 2.47 0.80 6.66
CA LEU A 176 1.62 -0.19 7.35
C LEU A 176 2.24 -0.64 8.68
N ALA A 177 3.55 -0.91 8.70
CA ALA A 177 4.27 -1.24 9.93
C ALA A 177 4.22 -0.09 10.95
N LEU A 178 4.48 1.15 10.51
CA LEU A 178 4.38 2.36 11.33
C LEU A 178 2.97 2.51 11.92
N LYS A 179 1.92 2.28 11.12
CA LYS A 179 0.53 2.32 11.59
C LYS A 179 0.28 1.30 12.70
N ARG A 180 0.74 0.05 12.53
CA ARG A 180 0.62 -1.01 13.56
C ARG A 180 1.40 -0.66 14.82
N ILE A 181 2.64 -0.18 14.69
CA ILE A 181 3.46 0.29 15.82
C ILE A 181 2.78 1.43 16.56
N SER A 182 2.21 2.40 15.83
CA SER A 182 1.49 3.54 16.43
C SER A 182 0.25 3.11 17.21
N ILE A 183 -0.51 2.14 16.70
CA ILE A 183 -1.64 1.55 17.44
C ILE A 183 -1.14 0.93 18.74
N LEU A 184 -0.10 0.10 18.69
CA LEU A 184 0.49 -0.51 19.89
C LEU A 184 0.96 0.54 20.90
N LYS A 185 1.63 1.62 20.44
CA LYS A 185 2.03 2.76 21.28
C LYS A 185 0.85 3.36 22.03
N THR A 186 -0.24 3.63 21.31
CA THR A 186 -1.45 4.23 21.93
C THR A 186 -2.13 3.30 22.93
N GLU A 187 -2.15 1.99 22.67
CA GLU A 187 -2.71 1.01 23.60
C GLU A 187 -1.88 0.89 24.88
N CYS A 188 -0.54 0.89 24.75
CA CYS A 188 0.38 0.88 25.87
C CYS A 188 0.21 2.15 26.73
N ALA A 189 0.25 3.33 26.12
CA ALA A 189 0.06 4.60 26.83
C ALA A 189 -1.31 4.71 27.52
N GLY A 190 -2.38 4.21 26.87
CA GLY A 190 -3.72 4.17 27.45
C GLY A 190 -3.84 3.24 28.66
N LYS A 191 -3.13 2.11 28.65
CA LYS A 191 -3.07 1.17 29.77
C LYS A 191 -2.22 1.71 30.93
N GLU A 192 -1.12 2.37 30.64
CA GLU A 192 -0.28 3.06 31.64
C GLU A 192 -1.05 4.15 32.37
N ARG A 193 -1.76 5.02 31.64
CA ARG A 193 -2.59 6.06 32.24
C ARG A 193 -3.67 5.48 33.16
N ARG A 194 -4.29 4.37 32.77
CA ARG A 194 -5.29 3.66 33.59
C ARG A 194 -4.67 3.02 34.83
N ASN A 195 -3.51 2.41 34.70
CA ASN A 195 -2.77 1.84 35.83
C ASN A 195 -2.30 2.91 36.81
N ALA A 196 -1.82 4.06 36.33
CA ALA A 196 -1.45 5.19 37.17
C ALA A 196 -2.65 5.75 37.95
N LEU A 197 -3.82 5.86 37.30
CA LEU A 197 -5.06 6.25 37.98
C LEU A 197 -5.48 5.21 39.02
N LEU A 198 -5.42 3.91 38.70
CA LEU A 198 -5.73 2.84 39.66
C LEU A 198 -4.74 2.82 40.84
N GLN A 199 -3.45 3.01 40.59
CA GLN A 199 -2.42 3.10 41.65
C GLN A 199 -2.60 4.34 42.51
N ALA A 200 -2.94 5.50 41.94
CA ALA A 200 -3.28 6.70 42.69
C ALA A 200 -4.53 6.48 43.56
N ASN A 201 -5.54 5.77 43.03
CA ASN A 201 -6.76 5.46 43.76
C ASN A 201 -6.50 4.45 44.90
N VAL A 202 -5.69 3.43 44.65
CA VAL A 202 -5.23 2.48 45.68
C VAL A 202 -4.37 3.17 46.73
N GLY A 203 -3.48 4.08 46.34
CA GLY A 203 -2.67 4.90 47.25
C GLY A 203 -3.55 5.76 48.15
N LEU A 204 -4.54 6.46 47.58
CA LEU A 204 -5.54 7.23 48.33
C LEU A 204 -6.35 6.32 49.29
N GLN A 205 -6.78 5.14 48.85
CA GLN A 205 -7.46 4.16 49.70
C GLN A 205 -6.56 3.60 50.81
N GLN A 206 -5.27 3.39 50.56
CA GLN A 206 -4.30 2.96 51.56
C GLN A 206 -4.00 4.07 52.57
N HIS A 207 -3.93 5.34 52.14
CA HIS A 207 -3.83 6.50 53.03
C HIS A 207 -5.08 6.65 53.91
N LEU A 208 -6.27 6.40 53.36
CA LEU A 208 -7.53 6.40 54.12
C LEU A 208 -7.66 5.19 55.07
N ARG A 209 -7.12 4.01 54.70
CA ARG A 209 -7.04 2.83 55.57
C ARG A 209 -6.00 2.95 56.68
N ARG A 210 -4.96 3.78 56.53
CA ARG A 210 -3.99 4.03 57.62
C ARG A 210 -4.57 4.87 58.76
N GLY A 211 -5.78 5.42 58.60
CA GLY A 211 -6.52 6.15 59.63
C GLY A 211 -7.60 5.34 60.36
N MET A 212 -7.87 4.08 59.98
CA MET A 212 -8.89 3.25 60.62
C MET A 212 -8.47 1.78 60.61
N ASP A 213 -8.41 1.19 61.80
CA ASP A 213 -8.18 -0.24 62.02
C ASP A 213 -9.38 -1.08 61.50
N ASP A 214 -9.12 -2.37 61.26
CA ASP A 214 -10.00 -3.47 60.81
C ASP A 214 -10.17 -3.80 59.30
N SER A 215 -10.02 -5.12 59.03
CA SER A 215 -10.14 -5.84 57.75
C SER A 215 -11.55 -6.47 57.59
N PRO A 216 -12.01 -7.02 56.42
CA PRO A 216 -11.27 -8.00 55.59
C PRO A 216 -11.47 -7.94 54.04
N HIS A 217 -10.85 -8.94 53.41
CA HIS A 217 -10.52 -9.19 52.00
C HIS A 217 -11.67 -9.24 50.97
N ILE A 218 -11.34 -8.89 49.71
CA ILE A 218 -12.06 -9.36 48.52
C ILE A 218 -11.03 -9.84 47.48
N ALA A 219 -11.13 -11.12 47.09
CA ALA A 219 -10.36 -11.74 46.03
C ALA A 219 -10.93 -11.38 44.65
N VAL A 220 -10.07 -11.16 43.65
CA VAL A 220 -10.47 -10.95 42.25
C VAL A 220 -10.01 -12.14 41.40
N PRO A 221 -10.85 -12.69 40.50
CA PRO A 221 -10.58 -13.95 39.81
C PRO A 221 -9.47 -13.85 38.77
N VAL A 222 -8.70 -14.92 38.69
CA VAL A 222 -7.61 -15.20 37.76
C VAL A 222 -8.22 -15.70 36.46
N GLN A 223 -8.17 -14.92 35.38
CA GLN A 223 -8.22 -15.48 34.01
C GLN A 223 -7.73 -14.54 32.89
N ASP A 224 -7.69 -13.21 33.08
CA ASP A 224 -7.11 -12.28 32.10
C ASP A 224 -5.58 -12.08 32.21
N MET A 225 -4.89 -12.98 32.94
CA MET A 225 -3.49 -12.79 33.28
C MET A 225 -2.51 -13.03 32.13
N ALA A 226 -2.82 -13.89 31.15
CA ALA A 226 -1.85 -14.32 30.15
C ALA A 226 -1.44 -13.21 29.16
N GLN A 227 -2.35 -12.29 28.83
CA GLN A 227 -2.06 -11.15 27.93
C GLN A 227 -1.78 -9.85 28.69
N ALA A 228 -2.23 -9.76 29.96
CA ALA A 228 -1.90 -8.66 30.86
C ALA A 228 -0.49 -8.78 31.50
N GLN A 229 0.13 -9.96 31.47
CA GLN A 229 1.45 -10.21 32.07
C GLN A 229 2.61 -9.53 31.33
N LEU A 230 2.50 -9.32 30.01
CA LEU A 230 3.60 -8.72 29.23
C LEU A 230 3.92 -7.29 29.68
N CYS A 231 2.91 -6.53 30.10
CA CYS A 231 3.08 -5.19 30.69
C CYS A 231 3.24 -5.19 32.22
N ARG A 232 2.95 -6.31 32.93
CA ARG A 232 2.81 -6.31 34.40
C ARG A 232 4.08 -6.64 35.18
N SER A 233 4.99 -7.45 34.67
CA SER A 233 6.07 -8.01 35.50
C SER A 233 7.43 -7.76 34.87
N LEU A 234 8.08 -6.64 35.21
CA LEU A 234 9.53 -6.38 35.18
C LEU A 234 9.82 -4.85 35.39
N PRO A 235 11.02 -4.47 35.87
CA PRO A 235 11.43 -3.08 36.10
C PRO A 235 11.38 -2.25 34.81
N GLU A 236 11.20 -0.92 34.93
CA GLU A 236 10.95 0.02 33.81
C GLU A 236 11.91 -0.17 32.63
N ASN A 237 13.20 -0.37 32.90
CA ASN A 237 14.24 -0.56 31.89
C ASN A 237 14.05 -1.83 31.04
N ALA A 238 13.47 -2.89 31.61
CA ALA A 238 13.19 -4.15 30.89
C ALA A 238 11.85 -4.12 30.13
N ARG A 239 11.02 -3.08 30.33
CA ARG A 239 9.81 -2.85 29.53
C ARG A 239 10.14 -2.14 28.23
N GLU A 240 11.03 -1.16 28.27
CA GLU A 240 11.47 -0.43 27.07
C GLU A 240 12.14 -1.36 26.05
N ASP A 241 13.05 -2.23 26.49
CA ASP A 241 13.69 -3.24 25.62
C ASP A 241 12.67 -4.20 24.98
N ARG A 242 11.67 -4.65 25.75
CA ARG A 242 10.61 -5.54 25.24
C ARG A 242 9.64 -4.85 24.27
N ILE A 243 9.41 -3.56 24.44
CA ILE A 243 8.57 -2.76 23.54
C ILE A 243 9.30 -2.56 22.21
N LEU A 244 10.61 -2.30 22.24
CA LEU A 244 11.42 -2.18 21.02
C LEU A 244 11.55 -3.52 20.29
N ASP A 245 11.69 -4.64 21.01
CA ASP A 245 11.59 -5.98 20.43
C ASP A 245 10.21 -6.17 19.77
N ALA A 246 9.11 -5.76 20.41
CA ALA A 246 7.78 -5.86 19.80
C ALA A 246 7.63 -5.00 18.52
N TYR A 247 8.22 -3.81 18.47
CA TYR A 247 8.22 -2.98 17.25
C TYR A 247 9.02 -3.63 16.12
N LEU A 248 10.18 -4.20 16.46
CA LEU A 248 10.98 -4.96 15.51
C LEU A 248 10.19 -6.15 14.95
N GLU A 249 9.51 -6.90 15.80
CA GLU A 249 8.69 -8.05 15.38
C GLU A 249 7.55 -7.60 14.47
N ILE A 250 6.84 -6.49 14.77
CA ILE A 250 5.81 -5.93 13.88
C ILE A 250 6.39 -5.59 12.51
N LEU A 251 7.53 -4.91 12.47
CA LEU A 251 8.19 -4.55 11.21
C LEU A 251 8.61 -5.81 10.43
N ARG A 252 9.21 -6.78 11.12
CA ARG A 252 9.61 -8.06 10.51
C ARG A 252 8.41 -8.80 9.94
N ASP A 253 7.30 -8.85 10.68
CA ASP A 253 6.09 -9.59 10.29
C ASP A 253 5.41 -8.96 9.06
N VAL A 254 5.44 -7.64 8.93
CA VAL A 254 4.97 -6.95 7.72
C VAL A 254 5.86 -7.24 6.51
N LEU A 255 7.18 -7.25 6.70
CA LEU A 255 8.15 -7.44 5.61
C LEU A 255 8.30 -8.90 5.17
N ILE A 256 8.09 -9.87 6.06
CA ILE A 256 8.21 -11.30 5.73
C ILE A 256 7.02 -11.83 4.93
N ARG A 257 5.86 -11.17 5.02
CA ARG A 257 4.61 -11.49 4.28
C ARG A 257 4.08 -10.28 3.51
N PRO A 258 4.84 -9.74 2.53
CA PRO A 258 4.40 -8.60 1.76
C PRO A 258 3.12 -8.90 0.95
N GLU A 259 2.91 -10.15 0.52
CA GLU A 259 1.74 -10.61 -0.23
C GLU A 259 0.42 -10.45 0.53
N ASP A 260 0.44 -10.55 1.86
CA ASP A 260 -0.76 -10.36 2.70
C ASP A 260 -1.19 -8.88 2.75
N HIS A 261 -0.36 -7.97 2.24
CA HIS A 261 -0.51 -6.53 2.43
C HIS A 261 -0.63 -5.77 1.12
N LEU A 262 0.06 -6.23 0.08
CA LEU A 262 0.07 -5.63 -1.24
C LEU A 262 0.26 -6.71 -2.31
N TRP A 263 -0.66 -6.78 -3.28
CA TRP A 263 -0.54 -7.72 -4.38
C TRP A 263 -1.11 -7.14 -5.67
N ILE A 264 -0.59 -7.60 -6.80
CA ILE A 264 -1.13 -7.33 -8.13
C ILE A 264 -1.82 -8.59 -8.62
N SER A 265 -3.11 -8.47 -8.91
CA SER A 265 -3.90 -9.52 -9.55
C SER A 265 -4.16 -9.17 -11.01
N ARG A 266 -4.08 -10.17 -11.90
CA ARG A 266 -4.45 -9.99 -13.30
C ARG A 266 -5.89 -10.41 -13.49
N GLU A 267 -6.68 -9.52 -14.06
CA GLU A 267 -8.05 -9.80 -14.47
C GLU A 267 -8.22 -9.37 -15.93
N SER A 268 -9.09 -10.03 -16.67
CA SER A 268 -9.50 -9.55 -17.99
C SER A 268 -10.99 -9.27 -17.99
N ILE A 269 -11.37 -8.15 -18.58
CA ILE A 269 -12.76 -7.76 -18.79
C ILE A 269 -13.01 -7.69 -20.29
N ILE A 270 -14.19 -8.12 -20.72
CA ILE A 270 -14.63 -7.94 -22.11
C ILE A 270 -15.61 -6.79 -22.10
N VAL A 271 -15.27 -5.70 -22.79
CA VAL A 271 -16.10 -4.49 -22.85
C VAL A 271 -16.30 -4.05 -24.30
N ASP A 272 -17.49 -3.55 -24.61
CA ASP A 272 -17.77 -2.90 -25.90
C ASP A 272 -17.38 -1.42 -25.91
N ARG A 273 -17.60 -0.76 -27.05
CA ARG A 273 -17.32 0.69 -27.23
C ARG A 273 -18.09 1.60 -26.27
N MET A 274 -19.18 1.13 -25.68
CA MET A 274 -19.96 1.88 -24.69
C MET A 274 -19.52 1.58 -23.25
N GLY A 275 -18.47 0.79 -23.06
CA GLY A 275 -18.02 0.33 -21.75
C GLY A 275 -18.93 -0.73 -21.13
N ILE A 276 -19.84 -1.34 -21.90
CA ILE A 276 -20.74 -2.38 -21.39
C ILE A 276 -19.99 -3.70 -21.35
N LYS A 277 -20.02 -4.37 -20.20
CA LYS A 277 -19.43 -5.69 -19.97
C LYS A 277 -20.17 -6.75 -20.78
N ARG A 278 -19.44 -7.51 -21.59
CA ARG A 278 -19.96 -8.62 -22.39
C ARG A 278 -19.39 -9.95 -21.90
N ARG A 279 -20.06 -11.05 -22.24
CA ARG A 279 -19.62 -12.41 -21.88
C ARG A 279 -18.60 -12.97 -22.87
N GLU A 280 -18.66 -12.53 -24.12
CA GLU A 280 -17.84 -13.01 -25.22
C GLU A 280 -17.34 -11.84 -26.07
N VAL A 281 -16.19 -12.04 -26.71
CA VAL A 281 -15.63 -11.10 -27.69
C VAL A 281 -16.40 -11.28 -29.00
N GLN A 282 -17.50 -10.53 -29.16
CA GLN A 282 -18.29 -10.50 -30.38
C GLN A 282 -18.52 -9.05 -30.84
N GLY A 283 -18.44 -8.82 -32.15
CA GLY A 283 -18.63 -7.50 -32.76
C GLY A 283 -17.61 -6.48 -32.28
N ASP A 284 -18.10 -5.41 -31.66
CA ASP A 284 -17.30 -4.28 -31.14
C ASP A 284 -16.73 -4.52 -29.72
N ALA A 285 -16.95 -5.69 -29.13
CA ALA A 285 -16.40 -6.05 -27.82
C ALA A 285 -14.91 -6.42 -27.93
N SER A 286 -14.11 -5.97 -26.95
CA SER A 286 -12.68 -6.26 -26.88
C SER A 286 -12.30 -6.72 -25.48
N GLU A 287 -11.38 -7.68 -25.41
CA GLU A 287 -10.76 -8.07 -24.14
C GLU A 287 -9.73 -7.03 -23.71
N VAL A 288 -9.86 -6.58 -22.47
CA VAL A 288 -9.01 -5.56 -21.85
C VAL A 288 -8.35 -6.22 -20.62
N PRO A 289 -7.06 -6.55 -20.69
CA PRO A 289 -6.33 -7.06 -19.53
C PRO A 289 -6.04 -5.91 -18.56
N LEU A 290 -6.27 -6.17 -17.27
CA LEU A 290 -6.08 -5.23 -16.18
C LEU A 290 -5.12 -5.83 -15.14
N ASN A 291 -4.24 -4.98 -14.63
CA ASN A 291 -3.51 -5.27 -13.40
C ASN A 291 -4.22 -4.54 -12.26
N MET A 292 -4.74 -5.26 -11.28
CA MET A 292 -5.41 -4.71 -10.11
C MET A 292 -4.46 -4.75 -8.93
N LEU A 293 -3.99 -3.58 -8.53
CA LEU A 293 -3.24 -3.37 -7.30
C LEU A 293 -4.21 -3.32 -6.13
N SER A 294 -4.12 -4.33 -5.26
CA SER A 294 -4.99 -4.50 -4.11
C SER A 294 -4.18 -4.51 -2.81
N ASN A 295 -4.82 -4.14 -1.71
CA ASN A 295 -4.22 -4.16 -0.39
C ASN A 295 -5.14 -4.73 0.69
N SER A 296 -4.58 -5.00 1.86
CA SER A 296 -5.30 -5.55 3.02
C SER A 296 -6.35 -4.61 3.61
N GLU A 297 -6.38 -3.33 3.22
CA GLU A 297 -7.41 -2.37 3.62
C GLU A 297 -8.63 -2.40 2.68
N GLY A 298 -8.69 -3.35 1.74
CA GLY A 298 -9.79 -3.54 0.80
C GLY A 298 -9.81 -2.54 -0.35
N ARG A 299 -8.75 -1.73 -0.52
CA ARG A 299 -8.61 -0.83 -1.66
C ARG A 299 -8.08 -1.59 -2.86
N SER A 300 -8.66 -1.35 -4.03
CA SER A 300 -8.26 -1.99 -5.28
C SER A 300 -8.30 -0.97 -6.42
N HIS A 301 -7.16 -0.74 -7.05
CA HIS A 301 -7.01 0.18 -8.19
C HIS A 301 -6.51 -0.59 -9.41
N ALA A 302 -7.05 -0.27 -10.58
CA ALA A 302 -6.45 -0.69 -11.85
C ALA A 302 -5.19 0.14 -12.08
N VAL A 303 -4.10 -0.53 -12.45
CA VAL A 303 -2.80 0.10 -12.70
C VAL A 303 -2.23 -0.32 -14.04
N SER A 304 -1.61 0.61 -14.75
CA SER A 304 -0.90 0.33 -16.00
C SER A 304 0.35 1.17 -16.08
N LEU A 305 1.46 0.55 -16.47
CA LEU A 305 2.61 1.31 -16.96
C LEU A 305 2.19 2.04 -18.24
N VAL A 306 2.62 3.29 -18.37
CA VAL A 306 2.22 4.15 -19.49
C VAL A 306 3.40 4.92 -20.06
N THR A 307 3.38 5.11 -21.37
CA THR A 307 4.27 6.01 -22.09
C THR A 307 3.50 7.27 -22.41
N LEU A 308 4.04 8.42 -22.00
CA LEU A 308 3.40 9.73 -22.12
C LEU A 308 3.74 10.37 -23.47
N PRO A 309 2.81 11.16 -24.04
CA PRO A 309 3.07 11.90 -25.27
C PRO A 309 4.16 12.95 -25.04
N ARG A 310 4.98 13.19 -26.07
CA ARG A 310 6.08 14.16 -26.04
C ARG A 310 5.65 15.57 -26.39
#